data_AF-A0AAW1RK48-F1
#
_entry.id   AF-A0AAW1RK48-F1
#
_cell.length_a   1.000
_cell.length_b   1.000
_cell.length_c   1.000
_cell.angle_alpha   90.00
_cell.angle_beta   90.00
_cell.angle_gamma   90.00
#
_symmetry.space_group_name_H-M   'P 1'
#
loop_
_entity.id
_entity.type
_entity.pdbx_description
1 polymer ?
#
loop_
_entity_poly.entity_id
_entity_poly.type
_entity_poly.pdbx_seq_one_letter_code
_entity_poly.pdbx_strand_id
1 'polypeptide(L)'
;MSAQSEGELPDFGHLLDYCATEHGEGRLQHPAAGHLGAEVTKAKNKLAQRRFRERQRAKLTESEVKVGDLESEVHKLRLEKSVLESRNAILEKVLQLRGPLEPPALREANPSQGGDPSSSSATTADMLVRPSEDSTQQSGKVMTLTVRENEKIPLSIEQIKHMPWKDFVKLWKDYVNRLAVCLVESSGDADSPASRRLEALIEEISLFTSCLATSNPRSHAISRVWKLEEAGPGSGAALVQQGPTLENWQQILGAMRISTEARKQLMVVRRTCLQRLGEVYRARERLVQELAASLPAATSGQADQGNPASFGSARSIFAAMAKALDAAERLQETFHEEQDSLAHYTSATRGIISMHQIAICIVSSYPWFPDMMAIWNCIAKEEGEPSAEELMSAPVLPSLTEPSASMRDPVEPAKA
;
A
#
# COMPACT_ATOMS: atom_id res chain seq x y z
N MET A 1 9.89 34.58 4.79
CA MET A 1 10.82 35.43 4.01
C MET A 1 10.82 34.88 2.59
N SER A 2 9.86 35.31 1.78
CA SER A 2 9.67 34.82 0.40
C SER A 2 10.22 35.85 -0.56
N ALA A 3 11.31 35.50 -1.22
CA ALA A 3 11.92 36.31 -2.27
C ALA A 3 11.04 36.23 -3.53
N GLN A 4 10.58 37.39 -3.98
CA GLN A 4 10.02 37.60 -5.30
C GLN A 4 11.18 37.50 -6.30
N SER A 5 11.20 36.47 -7.16
CA SER A 5 12.03 36.49 -8.36
C SER A 5 11.19 37.02 -9.52
N GLU A 6 11.30 38.31 -9.78
CA GLU A 6 10.85 38.92 -11.02
C GLU A 6 11.70 38.34 -12.16
N GLY A 7 11.10 37.46 -12.95
CA GLY A 7 11.71 36.98 -14.19
C GLY A 7 11.67 38.10 -15.22
N GLU A 8 12.78 38.80 -15.38
CA GLU A 8 13.04 39.69 -16.51
C GLU A 8 12.85 38.90 -17.82
N LEU A 9 11.88 39.34 -18.63
CA LEU A 9 11.72 38.88 -20.01
C LEU A 9 12.94 39.32 -20.82
N PRO A 10 13.56 38.44 -21.63
CA PRO A 10 14.67 38.83 -22.47
C PRO A 10 14.21 39.86 -23.52
N ASP A 11 14.86 41.02 -23.48
CA ASP A 11 14.72 42.11 -24.44
C ASP A 11 15.23 41.66 -25.82
N PHE A 12 14.30 41.33 -26.73
CA PHE A 12 14.60 40.98 -28.13
C PHE A 12 14.79 42.23 -29.02
N GLY A 13 15.26 43.32 -28.43
CA GLY A 13 15.38 44.65 -29.04
C GLY A 13 16.63 44.91 -29.89
N HIS A 14 17.37 43.94 -30.43
CA HIS A 14 18.55 44.25 -31.25
C HIS A 14 18.89 43.17 -32.29
N LEU A 15 18.13 43.07 -33.39
CA LEU A 15 18.61 42.29 -34.55
C LEU A 15 17.95 42.67 -35.89
N LEU A 16 17.87 43.98 -36.18
CA LEU A 16 17.57 44.49 -37.53
C LEU A 16 18.47 45.69 -37.87
N ASP A 17 19.78 45.46 -37.84
CA ASP A 17 20.75 46.36 -38.47
C ASP A 17 21.73 45.48 -39.25
N TYR A 18 21.53 45.38 -40.56
CA TYR A 18 22.56 45.18 -41.59
C TYR A 18 21.88 44.90 -42.94
N CYS A 19 21.82 45.92 -43.79
CA CYS A 19 21.98 45.85 -45.25
C CYS A 19 21.74 47.24 -45.84
N ALA A 20 22.68 48.15 -45.58
CA ALA A 20 22.88 49.35 -46.38
C ALA A 20 24.25 49.24 -47.05
N THR A 21 24.27 48.84 -48.31
CA THR A 21 25.39 49.11 -49.21
C THR A 21 24.85 49.88 -50.39
N GLU A 22 25.23 51.15 -50.40
CA GLU A 22 25.04 52.11 -51.46
C GLU A 22 25.77 51.66 -52.73
N HIS A 23 25.10 51.76 -53.87
CA HIS A 23 25.75 52.27 -55.07
C HIS A 23 24.74 53.15 -55.80
N GLY A 24 25.02 54.45 -55.77
CA GLY A 24 24.30 55.44 -56.54
C GLY A 24 24.67 55.35 -58.02
N GLU A 25 23.69 55.63 -58.86
CA GLU A 25 23.90 56.29 -60.13
C GLU A 25 22.62 57.06 -60.49
N GLY A 26 22.81 58.29 -60.97
CA GLY A 26 21.80 59.32 -61.02
C GLY A 26 20.61 59.00 -61.91
N ARG A 27 19.41 59.43 -61.49
CA ARG A 27 18.23 59.45 -62.35
C ARG A 27 17.47 60.76 -62.24
N LEU A 28 17.33 61.36 -63.42
CA LEU A 28 16.62 62.60 -63.74
C LEU A 28 15.22 62.65 -63.12
N GLN A 29 14.89 63.82 -62.57
CA GLN A 29 13.63 64.13 -61.93
C GLN A 29 12.50 64.20 -62.96
N HIS A 30 11.59 63.21 -62.92
CA HIS A 30 10.26 63.29 -63.55
C HIS A 30 9.19 63.40 -62.45
N PRO A 31 8.53 64.56 -62.28
CA PRO A 31 7.49 64.74 -61.29
C PRO A 31 6.12 64.41 -61.90
N ALA A 32 5.62 63.18 -61.73
CA ALA A 32 4.17 62.86 -61.85
C ALA A 32 3.79 61.40 -61.57
N ALA A 33 4.73 60.44 -61.59
CA ALA A 33 4.39 59.01 -61.46
C ALA A 33 4.52 58.41 -60.03
N GLY A 34 4.84 59.22 -59.02
CA GLY A 34 5.24 58.73 -57.68
C GLY A 34 4.13 58.16 -56.80
N HIS A 35 2.86 58.48 -57.05
CA HIS A 35 1.77 58.13 -56.14
C HIS A 35 1.37 56.64 -56.22
N LEU A 36 1.40 56.03 -57.41
CA LEU A 36 1.09 54.61 -57.60
C LEU A 36 2.19 53.70 -57.02
N GLY A 37 3.45 54.11 -57.09
CA GLY A 37 4.57 53.35 -56.50
C GLY A 37 4.52 53.29 -54.97
N ALA A 38 4.06 54.36 -54.32
CA ALA A 38 3.92 54.42 -52.87
C ALA A 38 2.83 53.47 -52.34
N GLU A 39 1.73 53.29 -53.07
CA GLU A 39 0.69 52.33 -52.66
C GLU A 39 1.12 50.88 -52.85
N VAL A 40 1.79 50.56 -53.96
CA VAL A 40 2.31 49.21 -54.23
C VAL A 40 3.36 48.81 -53.18
N THR A 41 4.23 49.74 -52.76
CA THR A 41 5.23 49.48 -51.71
C THR A 41 4.60 49.29 -50.33
N LYS A 42 3.59 50.10 -49.96
CA LYS A 42 2.81 49.90 -48.73
C LYS A 42 2.10 48.55 -48.70
N ALA A 43 1.48 48.14 -49.82
CA ALA A 43 0.82 46.84 -49.93
C ALA A 43 1.82 45.68 -49.77
N LYS A 44 3.00 45.77 -50.40
CA LYS A 44 4.08 44.79 -50.25
C LYS A 44 4.60 44.71 -48.81
N ASN A 45 4.78 45.84 -48.13
CA ASN A 45 5.22 45.88 -46.74
C ASN A 45 4.18 45.24 -45.81
N LYS A 46 2.89 45.56 -46.00
CA LYS A 46 1.80 44.95 -45.23
C LYS A 46 1.75 43.43 -45.39
N LEU A 47 1.93 42.93 -46.62
CA LEU A 47 2.00 41.48 -46.89
C LEU A 47 3.24 40.84 -46.26
N ALA A 48 4.40 41.50 -46.34
CA ALA A 48 5.64 41.02 -45.73
C ALA A 48 5.52 40.94 -44.21
N GLN A 49 4.95 41.97 -43.56
CA GLN A 49 4.72 42.00 -42.11
C GLN A 49 3.72 40.92 -41.68
N ARG A 50 2.65 40.69 -42.46
CA ARG A 50 1.71 39.59 -42.22
C ARG A 50 2.42 38.23 -42.27
N ARG A 51 3.18 37.96 -43.32
CA ARG A 51 3.97 36.72 -43.46
C ARG A 51 5.02 36.55 -42.37
N PHE A 52 5.59 37.65 -41.87
CA PHE A 52 6.53 37.60 -40.76
C PHE A 52 5.82 37.21 -39.45
N ARG A 53 4.68 37.84 -39.14
CA ARG A 53 3.86 37.49 -37.96
C ARG A 53 3.33 36.05 -38.03
N GLU A 54 2.89 35.60 -39.20
CA GLU A 54 2.46 34.22 -39.43
C GLU A 54 3.63 33.24 -39.18
N ARG A 55 4.85 33.55 -39.65
CA ARG A 55 6.04 32.73 -39.36
C ARG A 55 6.43 32.73 -37.88
N GLN A 56 6.33 33.86 -37.19
CA GLN A 56 6.60 33.93 -35.75
C GLN A 56 5.59 33.13 -34.94
N ARG A 57 4.29 33.22 -35.28
CA ARG A 57 3.25 32.39 -34.67
C ARG A 57 3.49 30.91 -34.93
N ALA A 58 3.81 30.53 -36.17
CA ALA A 58 4.12 29.15 -36.50
C ALA A 58 5.33 28.63 -35.71
N LYS A 59 6.39 29.43 -35.54
CA LYS A 59 7.55 29.07 -34.71
C LYS A 59 7.19 28.90 -33.23
N LEU A 60 6.36 29.80 -32.68
CA LEU A 60 5.91 29.71 -31.30
C LEU A 60 5.09 28.42 -31.08
N THR A 61 4.10 28.16 -31.95
CA THR A 61 3.30 26.93 -31.89
C THR A 61 4.16 25.67 -32.08
N GLU A 62 5.14 25.69 -33.00
CA GLU A 62 6.10 24.58 -33.15
C GLU A 62 6.93 24.37 -31.88
N SER A 63 7.36 25.45 -31.21
CA SER A 63 8.10 25.35 -29.95
C SER A 63 7.23 24.85 -28.79
N GLU A 64 5.96 25.26 -28.72
CA GLU A 64 5.00 24.78 -27.72
C GLU A 64 4.74 23.28 -27.88
N VAL A 65 4.58 22.80 -29.12
CA VAL A 65 4.46 21.36 -29.41
C VAL A 65 5.72 20.61 -28.98
N LYS A 66 6.92 21.11 -29.32
CA LYS A 66 8.19 20.48 -28.90
C LYS A 66 8.36 20.44 -27.39
N VAL A 67 7.94 21.47 -26.67
CA VAL A 67 7.97 21.48 -25.19
C VAL A 67 7.04 20.40 -24.66
N GLY A 68 5.81 20.30 -25.17
CA GLY A 68 4.87 19.25 -24.76
C GLY A 68 5.39 17.83 -25.05
N ASP A 69 6.00 17.62 -26.21
CA ASP A 69 6.61 16.33 -26.58
C ASP A 69 7.78 15.97 -25.64
N LEU A 70 8.67 16.93 -25.35
CA LEU A 70 9.78 16.74 -24.42
C LEU A 70 9.33 16.51 -22.97
N GLU A 71 8.27 17.19 -22.52
CA GLU A 71 7.68 16.96 -21.19
C GLU A 71 7.12 15.54 -21.06
N SER A 72 6.45 15.05 -22.11
CA SER A 72 5.96 13.67 -22.19
C SER A 72 7.10 12.66 -22.19
N GLU A 73 8.16 12.91 -22.96
CA GLU A 73 9.35 12.03 -23.01
C GLU A 73 10.10 11.99 -21.67
N VAL A 74 10.30 13.15 -21.02
CA VAL A 74 10.90 13.23 -19.68
C VAL A 74 10.05 12.49 -18.65
N HIS A 75 8.72 12.61 -18.73
CA HIS A 75 7.82 11.86 -17.86
C HIS A 75 7.95 10.35 -18.08
N LYS A 76 7.96 9.89 -19.33
CA LYS A 76 8.18 8.48 -19.70
C LYS A 76 9.51 7.96 -19.17
N LEU A 77 10.61 8.68 -19.39
CA LEU A 77 11.95 8.30 -18.92
C LEU A 77 12.05 8.27 -17.40
N ARG A 78 11.37 9.17 -16.69
CA ARG A 78 11.30 9.14 -15.21
C ARG A 78 10.58 7.89 -14.72
N LEU A 79 9.49 7.48 -15.38
CA LEU A 79 8.80 6.23 -15.08
C LEU A 79 9.71 5.02 -15.33
N GLU A 80 10.36 4.94 -16.50
CA GLU A 80 11.31 3.87 -16.84
C GLU A 80 12.49 3.80 -15.88
N LYS A 81 13.07 4.95 -15.51
CA LYS A 81 14.14 5.01 -14.51
C LYS A 81 13.68 4.46 -13.16
N SER A 82 12.51 4.89 -12.67
CA SER A 82 11.92 4.37 -11.43
C SER A 82 11.67 2.86 -11.51
N VAL A 83 11.31 2.33 -12.69
CA VAL A 83 11.15 0.89 -12.92
C VAL A 83 12.45 0.13 -12.69
N LEU A 84 13.52 0.62 -13.31
CA LEU A 84 14.83 -0.01 -13.24
C LEU A 84 15.43 0.12 -11.84
N GLU A 85 15.24 1.25 -11.17
CA GLU A 85 15.69 1.46 -9.78
C GLU A 85 14.98 0.49 -8.82
N SER A 86 13.66 0.33 -8.95
CA SER A 86 12.90 -0.64 -8.16
C SER A 86 13.36 -2.08 -8.43
N ARG A 87 13.57 -2.45 -9.71
CA ARG A 87 14.10 -3.76 -10.09
C ARG A 87 15.51 -4.00 -9.52
N ASN A 88 16.39 -3.00 -9.61
CA ASN A 88 17.74 -3.08 -9.07
C ASN A 88 17.72 -3.20 -7.55
N ALA A 89 16.85 -2.45 -6.86
CA ALA A 89 16.68 -2.58 -5.41
C ALA A 89 16.22 -3.99 -5.01
N ILE A 90 15.31 -4.61 -5.77
CA ILE A 90 14.90 -6.00 -5.55
C ILE A 90 16.08 -6.96 -5.80
N LEU A 91 16.84 -6.77 -6.88
CA LEU A 91 18.01 -7.59 -7.19
C LEU A 91 19.10 -7.48 -6.11
N GLU A 92 19.39 -6.27 -5.64
CA GLU A 92 20.31 -6.02 -4.52
C GLU A 92 19.83 -6.71 -3.24
N LYS A 93 18.53 -6.64 -2.93
CA LYS A 93 17.95 -7.39 -1.81
C LYS A 93 18.10 -8.90 -2.00
N VAL A 94 17.85 -9.45 -3.19
CA VAL A 94 18.06 -10.87 -3.49
C VAL A 94 19.51 -11.26 -3.26
N LEU A 95 20.47 -10.44 -3.69
CA LEU A 95 21.90 -10.67 -3.46
C LEU A 95 22.27 -10.64 -1.97
N GLN A 96 21.75 -9.67 -1.21
CA GLN A 96 21.96 -9.58 0.24
C GLN A 96 21.35 -10.79 0.98
N LEU A 97 20.14 -11.22 0.57
CA LEU A 97 19.44 -12.35 1.18
C LEU A 97 20.11 -13.69 0.88
N ARG A 98 20.79 -13.83 -0.27
CA ARG A 98 21.52 -15.04 -0.63
C ARG A 98 22.79 -15.26 0.19
N GLY A 99 23.23 -14.24 0.94
CA GLY A 99 24.48 -14.26 1.70
C GLY A 99 25.73 -14.39 0.81
N PRO A 100 26.95 -14.27 1.37
CA PRO A 100 28.14 -14.71 0.67
C PRO A 100 27.99 -16.21 0.41
N LEU A 101 27.65 -16.57 -0.82
CA LEU A 101 27.71 -17.94 -1.32
C LEU A 101 29.09 -18.49 -0.94
N GLU A 102 29.14 -19.36 0.06
CA GLU A 102 30.29 -20.23 0.21
C GLU A 102 30.51 -20.87 -1.16
N PRO A 103 31.73 -20.75 -1.74
CA PRO A 103 32.03 -21.39 -3.01
C PRO A 103 31.58 -22.84 -2.90
N PRO A 104 30.77 -23.35 -3.85
CA PRO A 104 30.28 -24.71 -3.78
C PRO A 104 31.51 -25.63 -3.69
N ALA A 105 31.78 -26.13 -2.50
CA ALA A 105 32.74 -27.19 -2.30
C ALA A 105 32.31 -28.29 -3.26
N LEU A 106 33.18 -28.61 -4.21
CA LEU A 106 33.01 -29.56 -5.30
C LEU A 106 32.37 -30.84 -4.75
N ARG A 107 31.04 -30.89 -4.76
CA ARG A 107 30.28 -32.03 -4.27
C ARG A 107 30.24 -33.00 -5.43
N GLU A 108 31.14 -33.96 -5.36
CA GLU A 108 31.34 -35.02 -6.34
C GLU A 108 30.00 -35.58 -6.81
N ALA A 109 29.85 -35.61 -8.13
CA ALA A 109 28.68 -36.08 -8.83
C ALA A 109 28.37 -37.53 -8.45
N ASN A 110 27.19 -37.74 -7.84
CA ASN A 110 26.63 -39.07 -7.67
C ASN A 110 25.46 -39.21 -8.67
N PRO A 111 25.61 -39.97 -9.77
CA PRO A 111 24.57 -40.15 -10.75
C PRO A 111 23.69 -41.34 -10.35
N SER A 112 22.49 -41.09 -9.85
CA SER A 112 21.51 -42.17 -9.66
C SER A 112 20.06 -41.68 -9.68
N GLN A 113 19.37 -42.22 -10.70
CA GLN A 113 17.96 -42.60 -10.74
C GLN A 113 16.90 -41.52 -10.99
N GLY A 114 16.40 -41.58 -12.24
CA GLY A 114 15.12 -41.05 -12.63
C GLY A 114 13.96 -41.83 -12.02
N GLY A 115 12.94 -41.08 -11.69
CA GLY A 115 11.60 -41.55 -11.37
C GLY A 115 10.64 -40.41 -11.70
N ASP A 116 9.84 -40.59 -12.74
CA ASP A 116 8.71 -39.72 -13.07
C ASP A 116 7.69 -39.71 -11.92
N PRO A 117 7.19 -38.54 -11.49
CA PRO A 117 5.91 -38.44 -10.82
C PRO A 117 4.89 -37.75 -11.73
N SER A 118 3.83 -38.50 -11.98
CA SER A 118 2.64 -38.12 -12.71
C SER A 118 2.01 -36.82 -12.21
N SER A 119 1.56 -36.05 -13.20
CA SER A 119 0.75 -34.84 -13.10
C SER A 119 -0.56 -35.07 -12.31
N SER A 120 -0.67 -34.42 -11.15
CA SER A 120 -1.93 -34.25 -10.41
C SER A 120 -2.26 -32.76 -10.38
N SER A 121 -3.05 -32.32 -11.37
CA SER A 121 -3.65 -30.98 -11.40
C SER A 121 -4.80 -30.93 -10.39
N ALA A 122 -4.53 -30.41 -9.19
CA ALA A 122 -5.57 -30.09 -8.21
C ALA A 122 -6.05 -28.63 -8.41
N THR A 123 -7.34 -28.49 -8.67
CA THR A 123 -8.06 -27.23 -8.90
C THR A 123 -8.20 -26.46 -7.57
N THR A 124 -7.47 -25.37 -7.39
CA THR A 124 -7.50 -24.46 -6.23
C THR A 124 -8.33 -23.21 -6.52
N ALA A 125 -9.64 -23.37 -6.77
CA ALA A 125 -10.51 -22.24 -7.06
C ALA A 125 -11.89 -22.39 -6.42
N ASP A 126 -11.97 -22.45 -5.08
CA ASP A 126 -13.16 -22.02 -4.33
C ASP A 126 -12.92 -21.89 -2.79
N MET A 127 -11.85 -21.19 -2.38
CA MET A 127 -11.49 -21.04 -0.94
C MET A 127 -11.61 -19.59 -0.43
N LEU A 128 -12.59 -18.83 -0.91
CA LEU A 128 -13.01 -17.60 -0.23
C LEU A 128 -13.81 -17.98 1.02
N VAL A 129 -13.08 -18.09 2.12
CA VAL A 129 -13.55 -18.39 3.47
C VAL A 129 -14.61 -17.37 3.87
N ARG A 130 -15.88 -17.76 3.76
CA ARG A 130 -16.96 -17.19 4.58
C ARG A 130 -16.75 -17.72 6.01
N PRO A 131 -16.73 -16.88 7.05
CA PRO A 131 -16.81 -17.35 8.43
C PRO A 131 -18.19 -17.98 8.59
N SER A 132 -18.27 -19.31 8.49
CA SER A 132 -19.45 -20.06 8.86
C SER A 132 -19.39 -20.31 10.36
N GLU A 133 -20.48 -20.00 11.06
CA GLU A 133 -20.62 -20.11 12.52
C GLU A 133 -20.54 -21.56 13.05
N ASP A 134 -20.42 -22.56 12.18
CA ASP A 134 -20.16 -23.98 12.52
C ASP A 134 -18.66 -24.26 12.79
N SER A 135 -18.00 -23.39 13.56
CA SER A 135 -16.53 -23.38 13.77
C SER A 135 -16.00 -24.47 14.73
N THR A 136 -16.83 -25.38 15.24
CA THR A 136 -16.35 -26.46 16.13
C THR A 136 -15.72 -27.64 15.39
N GLN A 137 -15.86 -27.75 14.06
CA GLN A 137 -15.23 -28.84 13.27
C GLN A 137 -13.88 -28.48 12.61
N GLN A 138 -13.35 -27.26 12.78
CA GLN A 138 -12.09 -26.86 12.13
C GLN A 138 -10.81 -27.39 12.80
N SER A 139 -10.91 -28.09 13.93
CA SER A 139 -9.76 -28.58 14.72
C SER A 139 -8.85 -29.61 13.99
N GLY A 140 -9.22 -30.05 12.79
CA GLY A 140 -8.41 -30.96 11.96
C GLY A 140 -7.81 -30.33 10.68
N LYS A 141 -8.05 -29.04 10.39
CA LYS A 141 -7.58 -28.46 9.13
C LYS A 141 -6.07 -28.25 9.14
N VAL A 142 -5.36 -29.08 8.39
CA VAL A 142 -3.91 -28.96 8.14
C VAL A 142 -3.70 -28.16 6.86
N MET A 143 -3.00 -27.03 6.95
CA MET A 143 -2.54 -26.28 5.80
C MET A 143 -1.20 -26.85 5.32
N THR A 144 -0.99 -26.98 4.01
CA THR A 144 0.29 -27.43 3.46
C THR A 144 0.98 -26.26 2.78
N LEU A 145 2.17 -25.88 3.26
CA LEU A 145 2.97 -24.82 2.66
C LEU A 145 3.97 -25.39 1.65
N THR A 146 4.20 -24.69 0.54
CA THR A 146 5.12 -25.08 -0.55
C THR A 146 6.27 -24.10 -0.77
N VAL A 147 6.52 -23.23 0.21
CA VAL A 147 7.60 -22.23 0.17
C VAL A 147 9.00 -22.80 -0.03
N ARG A 148 9.26 -24.06 0.36
CA ARG A 148 10.55 -24.72 0.13
C ARG A 148 10.46 -25.66 -1.06
N GLU A 149 11.47 -25.63 -1.93
CA GLU A 149 11.50 -26.51 -3.10
C GLU A 149 11.55 -27.96 -2.64
N ASN A 150 10.61 -28.75 -3.14
CA ASN A 150 10.48 -30.17 -2.86
C ASN A 150 10.16 -30.52 -1.41
N GLU A 151 9.79 -29.55 -0.57
CA GLU A 151 9.39 -29.77 0.82
C GLU A 151 7.99 -29.19 1.05
N LYS A 152 7.04 -30.08 1.35
CA LYS A 152 5.70 -29.72 1.81
C LYS A 152 5.73 -29.63 3.32
N ILE A 153 5.40 -28.46 3.87
CA ILE A 153 5.38 -28.24 5.32
C ILE A 153 3.92 -28.29 5.79
N PRO A 154 3.45 -29.40 6.38
CA PRO A 154 2.13 -29.45 6.99
C PRO A 154 2.14 -28.62 8.29
N LEU A 155 1.20 -27.68 8.39
CA LEU A 155 0.96 -26.84 9.56
C LEU A 155 -0.50 -26.93 9.99
N SER A 156 -0.74 -27.48 11.17
CA SER A 156 -2.04 -27.43 11.83
C SER A 156 -2.27 -26.07 12.50
N ILE A 157 -3.53 -25.73 12.73
CA ILE A 157 -3.91 -24.52 13.48
C ILE A 157 -3.26 -24.52 14.88
N GLU A 158 -3.18 -25.68 15.53
CA GLU A 158 -2.55 -25.80 16.85
C GLU A 158 -1.03 -25.54 16.80
N GLN A 159 -0.35 -25.94 15.72
CA GLN A 159 1.05 -25.58 15.51
C GLN A 159 1.23 -24.07 15.28
N ILE A 160 0.31 -23.40 14.58
CA ILE A 160 0.35 -21.94 14.35
C ILE A 160 0.11 -21.19 15.67
N LYS A 161 -0.86 -21.63 16.46
CA LYS A 161 -1.17 -21.09 17.79
C LYS A 161 0.03 -21.09 18.72
N HIS A 162 0.85 -22.13 18.66
CA HIS A 162 2.04 -22.31 19.50
C HIS A 162 3.37 -22.06 18.76
N MET A 163 3.33 -21.47 17.57
CA MET A 163 4.52 -21.25 16.75
C MET A 163 5.51 -20.31 17.47
N PRO A 164 6.74 -20.74 17.74
CA PRO A 164 7.77 -19.86 18.28
C PRO A 164 8.06 -18.71 17.32
N TRP A 165 8.33 -17.52 17.86
CA TRP A 165 8.65 -16.33 17.06
C TRP A 165 9.78 -16.58 16.05
N LYS A 166 10.82 -17.29 16.46
CA LYS A 166 11.97 -17.65 15.61
C LYS A 166 11.54 -18.47 14.38
N ASP A 167 10.59 -19.38 14.55
CA ASP A 167 10.09 -20.24 13.46
C ASP A 167 9.19 -19.44 12.52
N PHE A 168 8.36 -18.54 13.05
CA PHE A 168 7.59 -17.59 12.25
C PHE A 168 8.51 -16.71 11.38
N VAL A 169 9.53 -16.09 11.97
CA VAL A 169 10.48 -15.23 11.24
C VAL A 169 11.22 -16.02 10.16
N LYS A 170 11.66 -17.25 10.47
CA LYS A 170 12.31 -18.13 9.50
C LYS A 170 11.39 -18.44 8.32
N LEU A 171 10.15 -18.83 8.60
CA LEU A 171 9.15 -19.14 7.58
C LEU A 171 8.82 -17.90 6.73
N TRP A 172 8.66 -16.73 7.36
CA TRP A 172 8.43 -15.47 6.64
C TRP A 172 9.60 -15.11 5.74
N LYS A 173 10.84 -15.29 6.21
CA LYS A 173 12.06 -15.08 5.41
C LYS A 173 12.12 -16.03 4.22
N ASP A 174 11.73 -17.30 4.40
CA ASP A 174 11.62 -18.26 3.30
C ASP A 174 10.65 -17.75 2.22
N TYR A 175 9.49 -17.20 2.60
CA TYR A 175 8.52 -16.60 1.67
C TYR A 175 9.07 -15.38 0.96
N VAL A 176 9.67 -14.43 1.68
CA VAL A 176 10.29 -13.23 1.11
C VAL A 176 11.33 -13.61 0.06
N ASN A 177 12.20 -14.57 0.37
CA ASN A 177 13.23 -15.04 -0.55
C ASN A 177 12.63 -15.65 -1.82
N ARG A 178 11.59 -16.49 -1.69
CA ARG A 178 10.94 -17.11 -2.85
C ARG A 178 10.19 -16.12 -3.72
N LEU A 179 9.45 -15.20 -3.11
CA LEU A 179 8.77 -14.14 -3.84
C LEU A 179 9.76 -13.27 -4.61
N ALA A 180 10.90 -12.93 -4.01
CA ALA A 180 11.93 -12.14 -4.65
C ALA A 180 12.51 -12.84 -5.90
N VAL A 181 12.75 -14.16 -5.83
CA VAL A 181 13.16 -14.95 -7.00
C VAL A 181 12.06 -14.94 -8.08
N CYS A 182 10.81 -15.21 -7.72
CA CYS A 182 9.71 -15.24 -8.70
C CYS A 182 9.48 -13.87 -9.36
N LEU A 183 9.63 -12.76 -8.63
CA LEU A 183 9.55 -11.40 -9.16
C LEU A 183 10.61 -11.13 -10.23
N VAL A 184 11.84 -11.62 -10.03
CA VAL A 184 12.93 -11.49 -11.01
C VAL A 184 12.68 -12.38 -12.24
N GLU A 185 12.31 -13.64 -12.02
CA GLU A 185 12.13 -14.63 -13.08
C GLU A 185 10.91 -14.35 -13.96
N SER A 186 9.81 -13.86 -13.38
CA SER A 186 8.60 -13.50 -14.13
C SER A 186 8.85 -12.36 -15.12
N SER A 187 9.76 -11.42 -14.82
CA SER A 187 10.12 -10.30 -15.70
C SER A 187 8.91 -9.51 -16.25
N GLY A 188 7.78 -9.50 -15.52
CA GLY A 188 6.52 -8.86 -15.93
C GLY A 188 5.61 -9.70 -16.83
N ASP A 189 6.02 -10.92 -17.19
CA ASP A 189 5.18 -11.89 -17.90
C ASP A 189 4.22 -12.59 -16.92
N ALA A 190 2.95 -12.22 -17.01
CA ALA A 190 1.88 -12.74 -16.16
C ALA A 190 1.63 -14.25 -16.36
N ASP A 191 1.93 -14.79 -17.55
CA ASP A 191 1.66 -16.19 -17.90
C ASP A 191 2.86 -17.13 -17.60
N SER A 192 3.99 -16.54 -17.20
CA SER A 192 5.20 -17.28 -16.87
C SER A 192 4.96 -18.28 -15.72
N PRO A 193 5.67 -19.43 -15.70
CA PRO A 193 5.62 -20.37 -14.57
C PRO A 193 5.99 -19.70 -13.23
N ALA A 194 6.91 -18.73 -13.26
CA ALA A 194 7.29 -17.94 -12.09
C ALA A 194 6.16 -17.06 -11.58
N SER A 195 5.37 -16.44 -12.46
CA SER A 195 4.19 -15.66 -12.08
C SER A 195 3.12 -16.53 -11.41
N ARG A 196 2.80 -17.69 -11.98
CA ARG A 196 1.86 -18.65 -11.34
C ARG A 196 2.36 -19.14 -9.98
N ARG A 197 3.66 -19.38 -9.85
CA ARG A 197 4.28 -19.73 -8.56
C ARG A 197 4.18 -18.59 -7.55
N LEU A 198 4.39 -17.36 -7.98
CA LEU A 198 4.23 -16.17 -7.16
C LEU A 198 2.80 -16.06 -6.63
N GLU A 199 1.79 -16.22 -7.48
CA GLU A 199 0.37 -16.19 -7.08
C GLU A 199 0.05 -17.25 -6.02
N ALA A 200 0.48 -18.49 -6.24
CA ALA A 200 0.31 -19.58 -5.28
C ALA A 200 0.96 -19.27 -3.92
N LEU A 201 2.18 -18.69 -3.91
CA LEU A 201 2.84 -18.29 -2.68
C LEU A 201 2.10 -17.16 -1.95
N ILE A 202 1.54 -16.19 -2.68
CA ILE A 202 0.75 -15.10 -2.09
C ILE A 202 -0.57 -15.62 -1.50
N GLU A 203 -1.20 -16.59 -2.15
CA GLU A 203 -2.37 -17.31 -1.60
C GLU A 203 -2.03 -18.04 -0.30
N GLU A 204 -0.94 -18.79 -0.27
CA GLU A 204 -0.46 -19.46 0.93
C GLU A 204 -0.16 -18.47 2.07
N ILE A 205 0.55 -17.37 1.78
CA ILE A 205 0.83 -16.32 2.76
C ILE A 205 -0.46 -15.73 3.31
N SER A 206 -1.44 -15.47 2.43
CA SER A 206 -2.73 -14.90 2.84
C SER A 206 -3.47 -15.84 3.77
N LEU A 207 -3.47 -17.14 3.48
CA LEU A 207 -4.07 -18.16 4.35
C LEU A 207 -3.31 -18.28 5.67
N PHE A 208 -1.99 -18.37 5.64
CA PHE A 208 -1.14 -18.46 6.82
C PHE A 208 -1.32 -17.27 7.77
N THR A 209 -1.28 -16.05 7.23
CA THR A 209 -1.45 -14.82 8.02
C THR A 209 -2.86 -14.71 8.60
N SER A 210 -3.89 -15.15 7.86
CA SER A 210 -5.27 -15.23 8.37
C SER A 210 -5.40 -16.24 9.51
N CYS A 211 -4.78 -17.41 9.39
CA CYS A 211 -4.70 -18.39 10.47
C CYS A 211 -3.92 -17.85 11.67
N LEU A 212 -2.82 -17.12 11.45
CA LEU A 212 -2.04 -16.52 12.53
C LEU A 212 -2.84 -15.43 13.27
N ALA A 213 -3.56 -14.58 12.54
CA ALA A 213 -4.39 -13.52 13.13
C ALA A 213 -5.49 -14.08 14.04
N THR A 214 -6.11 -15.20 13.67
CA THR A 214 -7.19 -15.82 14.44
C THR A 214 -6.70 -16.73 15.57
N SER A 215 -5.69 -17.57 15.31
CA SER A 215 -5.20 -18.55 16.29
C SER A 215 -4.12 -18.01 17.23
N ASN A 216 -3.39 -16.97 16.81
CA ASN A 216 -2.31 -16.36 17.59
C ASN A 216 -2.28 -14.83 17.39
N PRO A 217 -3.36 -14.12 17.78
CA PRO A 217 -3.53 -12.68 17.54
C PRO A 217 -2.38 -11.86 18.14
N ARG A 218 -1.81 -12.32 19.26
CA ARG A 218 -0.65 -11.68 19.90
C ARG A 218 0.58 -11.69 18.98
N SER A 219 0.95 -12.84 18.41
CA SER A 219 2.11 -12.92 17.52
C SER A 219 1.89 -12.15 16.23
N HIS A 220 0.67 -12.18 15.70
CA HIS A 220 0.29 -11.37 14.54
C HIS A 220 0.38 -9.85 14.83
N ALA A 221 -0.09 -9.39 15.99
CA ALA A 221 0.04 -7.99 16.38
C ALA A 221 1.52 -7.58 16.55
N ILE A 222 2.33 -8.44 17.17
CA ILE A 222 3.77 -8.20 17.35
C ILE A 222 4.48 -8.10 16.00
N SER A 223 4.14 -8.95 15.03
CA SER A 223 4.80 -8.89 13.71
C SER A 223 4.58 -7.58 12.96
N ARG A 224 3.48 -6.87 13.24
CA ARG A 224 3.22 -5.57 12.61
C ARG A 224 4.03 -4.42 13.20
N VAL A 225 4.58 -4.56 14.40
CA VAL A 225 5.30 -3.47 15.08
C VAL A 225 6.78 -3.77 15.32
N TRP A 226 7.23 -5.01 15.11
CA TRP A 226 8.62 -5.44 15.31
C TRP A 226 9.35 -5.65 13.99
N LYS A 227 10.65 -5.34 14.00
CA LYS A 227 11.56 -5.77 12.95
C LYS A 227 11.85 -7.26 13.11
N LEU A 228 11.60 -8.03 12.06
CA LEU A 228 11.47 -9.49 12.16
C LEU A 228 12.79 -10.19 12.55
N GLU A 229 13.94 -9.68 12.09
CA GLU A 229 15.24 -10.31 12.34
C GLU A 229 15.83 -10.05 13.74
N GLU A 230 15.23 -9.15 14.53
CA GLU A 230 15.77 -8.79 15.84
C GLU A 230 15.25 -9.74 16.94
N ALA A 231 15.92 -9.72 18.10
CA ALA A 231 15.59 -10.61 19.21
C ALA A 231 14.14 -10.35 19.64
N GLY A 232 13.24 -11.27 19.31
CA GLY A 232 11.79 -11.08 19.33
C GLY A 232 11.14 -10.76 20.68
N PRO A 233 9.81 -10.86 20.77
CA PRO A 233 9.05 -10.52 21.99
C PRO A 233 9.49 -11.41 23.16
N GLY A 234 10.32 -10.87 24.05
CA GLY A 234 10.91 -11.63 25.17
C GLY A 234 12.40 -11.36 25.39
N SER A 235 13.08 -10.68 24.46
CA SER A 235 14.49 -10.29 24.60
C SER A 235 14.75 -9.19 25.64
N GLY A 236 13.71 -8.62 26.25
CA GLY A 236 13.81 -7.46 27.14
C GLY A 236 14.16 -6.15 26.42
N ALA A 237 14.30 -6.17 25.08
CA ALA A 237 14.44 -4.96 24.29
C ALA A 237 13.17 -4.11 24.42
N ALA A 238 13.34 -2.80 24.60
CA ALA A 238 12.23 -1.87 24.70
C ALA A 238 11.31 -2.00 23.47
N LEU A 239 10.00 -2.03 23.71
CA LEU A 239 8.94 -2.15 22.69
C LEU A 239 9.00 -1.09 21.58
N VAL A 240 9.80 -0.03 21.75
CA VAL A 240 9.91 1.09 20.82
C VAL A 240 11.22 0.96 20.04
N GLN A 241 11.26 0.01 19.10
CA GLN A 241 12.20 0.14 18.00
C GLN A 241 11.70 1.24 17.06
N GLN A 242 12.62 1.97 16.44
CA GLN A 242 12.25 2.87 15.35
C GLN A 242 11.67 2.01 14.21
N GLY A 243 10.35 2.07 14.04
CA GLY A 243 9.67 1.43 12.92
C GLY A 243 10.10 2.06 11.58
N PRO A 244 9.62 1.50 10.45
CA PRO A 244 9.89 2.08 9.14
C PRO A 244 9.45 3.54 9.08
N THR A 245 10.25 4.37 8.43
CA THR A 245 9.92 5.79 8.26
C THR A 245 8.81 5.94 7.21
N LEU A 246 8.17 7.12 7.18
CA LEU A 246 7.22 7.46 6.12
C LEU A 246 7.85 7.33 4.73
N GLU A 247 9.12 7.72 4.59
CA GLU A 247 9.86 7.63 3.34
C GLU A 247 10.01 6.17 2.86
N ASN A 248 10.24 5.22 3.78
CA ASN A 248 10.28 3.79 3.42
C ASN A 248 8.96 3.34 2.78
N TRP A 249 7.82 3.74 3.36
CA TRP A 249 6.51 3.38 2.82
C TRP A 249 6.20 4.06 1.48
N GLN A 250 6.65 5.31 1.29
CA GLN A 250 6.52 6.02 0.01
C GLN A 250 7.35 5.35 -1.09
N GLN A 251 8.57 4.89 -0.79
CA GLN A 251 9.39 4.14 -1.74
C GLN A 251 8.72 2.83 -2.16
N ILE A 252 8.15 2.09 -1.20
CA ILE A 252 7.40 0.85 -1.47
C ILE A 252 6.17 1.13 -2.34
N LEU A 253 5.40 2.19 -2.01
CA LEU A 253 4.25 2.63 -2.82
C LEU A 253 4.66 2.91 -4.27
N GLY A 254 5.77 3.63 -4.47
CA GLY A 254 6.32 3.90 -5.80
C GLY A 254 6.68 2.62 -6.57
N ALA A 255 7.26 1.64 -5.88
CA ALA A 255 7.60 0.34 -6.47
C ALA A 255 6.37 -0.48 -6.88
N MET A 256 5.26 -0.41 -6.12
CA MET A 256 4.03 -1.15 -6.41
C MET A 256 3.29 -0.64 -7.67
N ARG A 257 3.50 0.62 -8.08
CA ARG A 257 2.84 1.24 -9.26
C ARG A 257 1.33 1.02 -9.30
N ILE A 258 0.66 1.41 -8.24
CA ILE A 258 -0.79 1.27 -8.13
C ILE A 258 -1.46 2.24 -9.10
N SER A 259 -2.41 1.74 -9.89
CA SER A 259 -3.15 2.56 -10.86
C SER A 259 -4.00 3.61 -10.15
N THR A 260 -4.27 4.73 -10.81
CA THR A 260 -5.13 5.80 -10.27
C THR A 260 -6.52 5.27 -9.87
N GLU A 261 -7.05 4.31 -10.62
CA GLU A 261 -8.34 3.70 -10.31
C GLU A 261 -8.27 2.84 -9.04
N ALA A 262 -7.25 1.99 -8.92
CA ALA A 262 -7.02 1.22 -7.70
C ALA A 262 -6.80 2.14 -6.49
N ARG A 263 -6.07 3.26 -6.64
CA ARG A 263 -5.89 4.25 -5.55
C ARG A 263 -7.23 4.79 -5.04
N LYS A 264 -8.15 5.17 -5.92
CA LYS A 264 -9.50 5.62 -5.55
C LYS A 264 -10.27 4.55 -4.78
N GLN A 265 -10.24 3.31 -5.26
CA GLN A 265 -10.92 2.18 -4.60
C GLN A 265 -10.31 1.90 -3.21
N LEU A 266 -8.98 1.95 -3.09
CA LEU A 266 -8.29 1.82 -1.81
C LEU A 266 -8.67 2.93 -0.83
N MET A 267 -8.89 4.17 -1.30
CA MET A 267 -9.35 5.26 -0.43
C MET A 267 -10.75 5.03 0.11
N VAL A 268 -11.66 4.45 -0.67
CA VAL A 268 -12.99 4.04 -0.18
C VAL A 268 -12.85 3.00 0.93
N VAL A 269 -12.10 1.91 0.68
CA VAL A 269 -11.87 0.84 1.66
C VAL A 269 -11.18 1.37 2.92
N ARG A 270 -10.19 2.26 2.77
CA ARG A 270 -9.50 2.92 3.88
C ARG A 270 -10.46 3.74 4.74
N ARG A 271 -11.29 4.60 4.15
CA ARG A 271 -12.26 5.42 4.89
C ARG A 271 -13.21 4.55 5.70
N THR A 272 -13.80 3.54 5.06
CA THR A 272 -14.72 2.60 5.73
C THR A 272 -14.05 1.88 6.91
N CYS A 273 -12.84 1.36 6.71
CA CYS A 273 -12.09 0.67 7.78
C CYS A 273 -11.78 1.61 8.97
N LEU A 274 -11.22 2.80 8.71
CA LEU A 274 -10.83 3.74 9.76
C LEU A 274 -12.02 4.29 10.53
N GLN A 275 -13.14 4.56 9.86
CA GLN A 275 -14.39 4.94 10.51
C GLN A 275 -14.89 3.84 11.44
N ARG A 276 -14.90 2.58 10.99
CA ARG A 276 -15.30 1.43 11.81
C ARG A 276 -14.38 1.26 13.01
N LEU A 277 -13.06 1.36 12.82
CA LEU A 277 -12.10 1.32 13.93
C LEU A 277 -12.34 2.46 14.94
N GLY A 278 -12.67 3.67 14.46
CA GLY A 278 -13.06 4.79 15.30
C GLY A 278 -14.29 4.53 16.16
N GLU A 279 -15.30 3.81 15.65
CA GLU A 279 -16.45 3.35 16.46
C GLU A 279 -16.03 2.37 17.55
N VAL A 280 -15.24 1.35 17.16
CA VAL A 280 -14.75 0.31 18.07
C VAL A 280 -13.93 0.92 19.21
N TYR A 281 -13.04 1.87 18.92
CA TYR A 281 -12.24 2.53 19.95
C TYR A 281 -13.09 3.42 20.87
N ARG A 282 -14.08 4.16 20.37
CA ARG A 282 -15.01 4.93 21.21
C ARG A 282 -15.91 4.05 22.06
N ALA A 283 -16.31 2.87 21.55
CA ALA A 283 -17.02 1.87 22.34
C ALA A 283 -16.13 1.33 23.47
N ARG A 284 -14.89 0.98 23.15
CA ARG A 284 -13.87 0.53 24.11
C ARG A 284 -13.62 1.58 25.20
N GLU A 285 -13.47 2.85 24.84
CA GLU A 285 -13.26 3.93 25.81
C GLU A 285 -14.44 4.05 26.79
N ARG A 286 -15.67 4.02 26.29
CA ARG A 286 -16.88 4.03 27.14
C ARG A 286 -16.95 2.83 28.08
N LEU A 287 -16.63 1.63 27.61
CA LEU A 287 -16.60 0.42 28.43
C LEU A 287 -15.52 0.49 29.53
N VAL A 288 -14.35 1.04 29.21
CA VAL A 288 -13.29 1.27 30.22
C VAL A 288 -13.74 2.26 31.28
N GLN A 289 -14.43 3.35 30.88
CA GLN A 289 -15.00 4.32 31.83
C GLN A 289 -16.11 3.69 32.69
N GLU A 290 -16.98 2.87 32.11
CA GLU A 290 -18.03 2.13 32.84
C GLU A 290 -17.46 1.12 33.84
N LEU A 291 -16.41 0.39 33.43
CA LEU A 291 -15.69 -0.53 34.30
C LEU A 291 -15.04 0.21 35.47
N ALA A 292 -14.34 1.32 35.19
CA ALA A 292 -13.72 2.17 36.21
C ALA A 292 -14.75 2.76 37.18
N ALA A 293 -15.93 3.14 36.69
CA ALA A 293 -17.03 3.66 37.54
C ALA A 293 -17.74 2.56 38.36
N SER A 294 -17.72 1.31 37.87
CA SER A 294 -18.35 0.17 38.54
C SER A 294 -17.46 -0.47 39.60
N LEU A 295 -16.14 -0.31 39.49
CA LEU A 295 -15.18 -0.76 40.51
C LEU A 295 -15.39 0.03 41.82
N PRO A 296 -15.76 -0.63 42.93
CA PRO A 296 -16.00 0.06 44.19
C PRO A 296 -14.76 0.85 44.63
N ALA A 297 -14.95 2.08 45.11
CA ALA A 297 -13.92 2.89 45.79
C ALA A 297 -13.34 2.21 47.05
N ALA A 298 -13.82 1.01 47.41
CA ALA A 298 -13.33 0.19 48.50
C ALA A 298 -11.85 -0.24 48.35
N THR A 299 -11.28 -0.19 47.14
CA THR A 299 -9.83 -0.39 46.95
C THR A 299 -9.00 0.86 47.23
N SER A 300 -9.61 2.06 47.26
CA SER A 300 -8.91 3.33 47.45
C SER A 300 -8.43 3.57 48.89
N GLY A 301 -8.71 2.68 49.84
CA GLY A 301 -8.25 2.78 51.23
C GLY A 301 -8.79 3.97 52.03
N GLN A 302 -9.56 4.87 51.41
CA GLN A 302 -10.33 5.92 52.08
C GLN A 302 -11.61 5.31 52.66
N ALA A 303 -11.44 4.42 53.64
CA ALA A 303 -12.52 4.11 54.55
C ALA A 303 -12.87 5.40 55.29
N ASP A 304 -14.04 5.97 54.98
CA ASP A 304 -14.61 7.10 55.69
C ASP A 304 -14.74 6.69 57.17
N GLN A 305 -13.82 7.15 58.01
CA GLN A 305 -13.55 6.62 59.36
C GLN A 305 -14.73 6.79 60.34
N GLY A 306 -15.86 7.36 59.90
CA GLY A 306 -17.00 7.68 60.76
C GLY A 306 -18.20 6.73 60.70
N ASN A 307 -18.33 5.84 59.70
CA ASN A 307 -19.57 5.05 59.55
C ASN A 307 -19.35 3.56 59.25
N PRO A 308 -19.20 2.69 60.29
CA PRO A 308 -19.05 1.25 60.12
C PRO A 308 -20.29 0.56 59.51
N ALA A 309 -21.45 1.23 59.46
CA ALA A 309 -22.64 0.72 58.78
C ALA A 309 -22.66 1.04 57.27
N SER A 310 -21.69 1.79 56.75
CA SER A 310 -21.52 2.11 55.33
C SER A 310 -20.56 1.16 54.61
N PHE A 311 -20.27 -0.01 55.21
CA PHE A 311 -19.83 -1.13 54.38
C PHE A 311 -21.00 -1.51 53.47
N GLY A 312 -20.87 -1.18 52.18
CA GLY A 312 -21.88 -1.47 51.17
C GLY A 312 -22.40 -2.88 51.35
N SER A 313 -23.72 -3.04 51.42
CA SER A 313 -24.37 -4.35 51.51
C SER A 313 -23.70 -5.31 50.53
N ALA A 314 -23.49 -6.58 50.91
CA ALA A 314 -22.94 -7.59 50.00
C ALA A 314 -23.64 -7.58 48.63
N ARG A 315 -24.94 -7.28 48.61
CA ARG A 315 -25.73 -7.07 47.38
C ARG A 315 -25.16 -5.98 46.46
N SER A 316 -24.74 -4.84 47.00
CA SER A 316 -24.13 -3.74 46.23
C SER A 316 -22.78 -4.13 45.64
N ILE A 317 -21.97 -4.90 46.38
CA ILE A 317 -20.68 -5.42 45.91
C ILE A 317 -20.90 -6.42 44.77
N PHE A 318 -21.83 -7.38 44.93
CA PHE A 318 -22.15 -8.34 43.87
C PHE A 318 -22.73 -7.67 42.61
N ALA A 319 -23.59 -6.65 42.77
CA ALA A 319 -24.11 -5.90 41.64
C ALA A 319 -23.01 -5.15 40.87
N ALA A 320 -22.07 -4.53 41.59
CA ALA A 320 -20.89 -3.89 41.00
C ALA A 320 -19.99 -4.90 40.26
N MET A 321 -19.75 -6.07 40.86
CA MET A 321 -18.96 -7.13 40.24
C MET A 321 -19.63 -7.70 38.99
N ALA A 322 -20.95 -7.89 38.99
CA ALA A 322 -21.69 -8.35 37.82
C ALA A 322 -21.58 -7.35 36.66
N LYS A 323 -21.68 -6.04 36.92
CA LYS A 323 -21.46 -4.99 35.91
C LYS A 323 -20.03 -4.99 35.38
N ALA A 324 -19.04 -5.18 36.26
CA ALA A 324 -17.64 -5.24 35.85
C ALA A 324 -17.36 -6.45 34.93
N LEU A 325 -17.99 -7.59 35.20
CA LEU A 325 -17.89 -8.78 34.34
C LEU A 325 -18.54 -8.53 32.97
N ASP A 326 -19.75 -7.96 32.92
CA ASP A 326 -20.44 -7.60 31.67
C ASP A 326 -19.60 -6.63 30.81
N ALA A 327 -19.04 -5.59 31.43
CA ALA A 327 -18.17 -4.64 30.74
C ALA A 327 -16.88 -5.30 30.21
N ALA A 328 -16.32 -6.28 30.93
CA ALA A 328 -15.14 -7.03 30.50
C ALA A 328 -15.43 -7.97 29.33
N GLU A 329 -16.58 -8.65 29.32
CA GLU A 329 -17.03 -9.49 28.20
C GLU A 329 -17.21 -8.62 26.94
N ARG A 330 -17.92 -7.49 27.07
CA ARG A 330 -18.09 -6.54 25.96
C ARG A 330 -16.77 -5.94 25.48
N LEU A 331 -15.81 -5.72 26.37
CA LEU A 331 -14.47 -5.27 26.00
C LEU A 331 -13.75 -6.31 25.13
N GLN A 332 -13.89 -7.60 25.45
CA GLN A 332 -13.37 -8.70 24.63
C GLN A 332 -14.05 -8.74 23.25
N GLU A 333 -15.36 -8.55 23.18
CA GLU A 333 -16.10 -8.44 21.91
C GLU A 333 -15.55 -7.31 21.03
N THR A 334 -15.25 -6.13 21.60
CA THR A 334 -14.64 -5.03 20.82
C THR A 334 -13.27 -5.38 20.23
N PHE A 335 -12.52 -6.30 20.86
CA PHE A 335 -11.25 -6.77 20.30
C PHE A 335 -11.48 -7.69 19.11
N HIS A 336 -12.47 -8.58 19.18
CA HIS A 336 -12.86 -9.42 18.04
C HIS A 336 -13.36 -8.55 16.87
N GLU A 337 -14.20 -7.56 17.14
CA GLU A 337 -14.67 -6.63 16.10
C GLU A 337 -13.52 -5.85 15.44
N GLU A 338 -12.50 -5.44 16.19
CA GLU A 338 -11.29 -4.80 15.66
C GLU A 338 -10.55 -5.74 14.70
N GLN A 339 -10.31 -6.99 15.11
CA GLN A 339 -9.64 -7.98 14.26
C GLN A 339 -10.44 -8.29 13.00
N ASP A 340 -11.75 -8.47 13.12
CA ASP A 340 -12.63 -8.72 11.98
C ASP A 340 -12.63 -7.54 11.01
N SER A 341 -12.65 -6.31 11.53
CA SER A 341 -12.56 -5.10 10.69
C SER A 341 -11.26 -5.03 9.91
N LEU A 342 -10.13 -5.40 10.53
CA LEU A 342 -8.82 -5.45 9.88
C LEU A 342 -8.71 -6.60 8.87
N ALA A 343 -9.31 -7.75 9.17
CA ALA A 343 -9.36 -8.90 8.26
C ALA A 343 -10.17 -8.57 7.00
N HIS A 344 -11.36 -7.97 7.15
CA HIS A 344 -12.18 -7.50 6.03
C HIS A 344 -11.44 -6.47 5.19
N TYR A 345 -10.78 -5.50 5.82
CA TYR A 345 -9.95 -4.52 5.13
C TYR A 345 -8.83 -5.19 4.32
N THR A 346 -8.11 -6.15 4.91
CA THR A 346 -7.03 -6.88 4.23
C THR A 346 -7.57 -7.67 3.03
N SER A 347 -8.70 -8.35 3.19
CA SER A 347 -9.36 -9.07 2.10
C SER A 347 -9.83 -8.13 0.98
N ALA A 348 -10.44 -7.00 1.32
CA ALA A 348 -10.94 -6.03 0.35
C ALA A 348 -9.80 -5.40 -0.45
N THR A 349 -8.70 -5.01 0.21
CA THR A 349 -7.53 -4.44 -0.47
C THR A 349 -6.88 -5.44 -1.43
N ARG A 350 -6.83 -6.73 -1.07
CA ARG A 350 -6.34 -7.80 -1.94
C ARG A 350 -7.15 -7.98 -3.22
N GLY A 351 -8.45 -7.64 -3.21
CA GLY A 351 -9.29 -7.65 -4.41
C GLY A 351 -9.02 -6.47 -5.36
N ILE A 352 -8.31 -5.43 -4.90
CA ILE A 352 -8.06 -4.20 -5.66
C ILE A 352 -6.65 -4.19 -6.28
N ILE A 353 -5.65 -4.74 -5.59
CA ILE A 353 -4.26 -4.81 -6.05
C ILE A 353 -3.91 -6.20 -6.57
N SER A 354 -3.01 -6.28 -7.54
CA SER A 354 -2.60 -7.57 -8.11
C SER A 354 -1.70 -8.36 -7.17
N MET A 355 -1.64 -9.69 -7.33
CA MET A 355 -0.75 -10.55 -6.54
C MET A 355 0.73 -10.16 -6.72
N HIS A 356 1.11 -9.70 -7.92
CA HIS A 356 2.44 -9.16 -8.18
C HIS A 356 2.76 -7.92 -7.33
N GLN A 357 1.80 -7.01 -7.16
CA GLN A 357 1.95 -5.83 -6.31
C GLN A 357 2.08 -6.19 -4.83
N ILE A 358 1.31 -7.19 -4.37
CA ILE A 358 1.42 -7.72 -3.01
C ILE A 358 2.81 -8.32 -2.78
N ALA A 359 3.33 -9.08 -3.74
CA ALA A 359 4.69 -9.64 -3.66
C ALA A 359 5.77 -8.55 -3.57
N ILE A 360 5.67 -7.49 -4.40
CA ILE A 360 6.57 -6.34 -4.32
C ILE A 360 6.50 -5.71 -2.93
N CYS A 361 5.30 -5.53 -2.38
CA CYS A 361 5.11 -4.97 -1.03
C CYS A 361 5.80 -5.84 0.04
N ILE A 362 5.60 -7.17 0.01
CA ILE A 362 6.20 -8.11 0.96
C ILE A 362 7.73 -8.07 0.90
N VAL A 363 8.31 -8.19 -0.29
CA VAL A 363 9.78 -8.19 -0.48
C VAL A 363 10.39 -6.83 -0.12
N SER A 364 9.71 -5.75 -0.47
CA SER A 364 10.23 -4.40 -0.23
C SER A 364 10.10 -3.96 1.23
N SER A 365 9.13 -4.52 1.97
CA SER A 365 8.95 -4.24 3.40
C SER A 365 9.97 -4.96 4.30
N TYR A 366 10.57 -6.06 3.86
CA TYR A 366 11.57 -6.78 4.66
C TYR A 366 12.77 -5.88 5.02
N PRO A 367 13.21 -5.84 6.31
CA PRO A 367 12.95 -6.78 7.41
C PRO A 367 11.70 -6.54 8.28
N TRP A 368 10.79 -5.64 7.87
CA TRP A 368 9.52 -5.42 8.56
C TRP A 368 8.38 -6.20 7.90
N PHE A 369 7.31 -6.42 8.66
CA PHE A 369 6.06 -6.92 8.10
C PHE A 369 5.36 -5.79 7.31
N PRO A 370 4.69 -6.08 6.18
CA PRO A 370 4.00 -5.06 5.40
C PRO A 370 2.91 -4.34 6.22
N ASP A 371 2.97 -3.01 6.24
CA ASP A 371 1.91 -2.18 6.81
C ASP A 371 1.10 -1.48 5.72
N MET A 372 0.12 -2.21 5.18
CA MET A 372 -0.75 -1.71 4.11
C MET A 372 -1.47 -0.41 4.51
N MET A 373 -1.80 -0.24 5.80
CA MET A 373 -2.45 0.98 6.28
C MET A 373 -1.50 2.19 6.21
N ALA A 374 -0.23 2.02 6.58
CA ALA A 374 0.78 3.07 6.43
C ALA A 374 1.02 3.43 4.96
N ILE A 375 1.05 2.44 4.07
CA ILE A 375 1.18 2.66 2.62
C ILE A 375 -0.04 3.43 2.07
N TRP A 376 -1.26 3.08 2.47
CA TRP A 376 -2.46 3.81 2.03
C TRP A 376 -2.57 5.20 2.65
N ASN A 377 -2.03 5.42 3.84
CA ASN A 377 -1.90 6.77 4.41
C ASN A 377 -0.98 7.66 3.57
N CYS A 378 0.01 7.09 2.87
CA CYS A 378 0.83 7.85 1.91
C CYS A 378 -0.03 8.31 0.71
N ILE A 379 -0.84 7.40 0.13
CA ILE A 379 -1.79 7.73 -0.95
C ILE A 379 -2.76 8.83 -0.50
N ALA A 380 -3.36 8.68 0.68
CA ALA A 380 -4.30 9.63 1.24
C ALA A 380 -3.69 11.03 1.36
N LYS A 381 -2.44 11.12 1.84
CA LYS A 381 -1.71 12.39 1.93
C LYS A 381 -1.46 13.03 0.57
N GLU A 382 -1.11 12.23 -0.44
CA GLU A 382 -0.89 12.72 -1.82
C GLU A 382 -2.19 13.22 -2.48
N GLU A 383 -3.33 12.61 -2.15
CA GLU A 383 -4.64 12.93 -2.73
C GLU A 383 -5.41 14.00 -1.93
N GLY A 384 -4.85 14.49 -0.82
CA GLY A 384 -5.52 15.48 0.04
C GLY A 384 -6.73 14.91 0.80
N GLU A 385 -6.74 13.60 1.06
CA GLU A 385 -7.76 12.92 1.83
C GLU A 385 -7.63 13.19 3.34
N PRO A 386 -8.71 13.06 4.12
CA PRO A 386 -8.64 13.17 5.57
C PRO A 386 -7.62 12.20 6.20
N SER A 387 -6.94 12.69 7.22
CA SER A 387 -6.01 11.93 8.04
C SER A 387 -6.71 10.77 8.75
N ALA A 388 -5.92 9.79 9.23
CA ALA A 388 -6.50 8.66 9.94
C ALA A 388 -7.18 9.08 11.26
N GLU A 389 -6.60 10.05 11.95
CA GLU A 389 -7.16 10.62 13.19
C GLU A 389 -8.49 11.32 12.95
N GLU A 390 -8.60 12.11 11.89
CA GLU A 390 -9.87 12.75 11.50
C GLU A 390 -10.95 11.72 11.17
N LEU A 391 -10.63 10.67 10.41
CA LEU A 391 -11.59 9.62 10.04
C LEU A 391 -12.05 8.78 11.25
N MET A 392 -11.14 8.47 12.17
CA MET A 392 -11.46 7.75 13.40
C MET A 392 -12.30 8.61 14.36
N SER A 393 -12.06 9.92 14.38
CA SER A 393 -12.78 10.87 15.23
C SER A 393 -14.14 11.27 14.64
N ALA A 394 -14.31 11.19 13.32
CA ALA A 394 -15.55 11.52 12.66
C ALA A 394 -16.71 10.66 13.19
N PRO A 395 -17.90 11.24 13.45
CA PRO A 395 -19.09 10.45 13.70
C PRO A 395 -19.39 9.64 12.43
N VAL A 396 -19.65 8.34 12.60
CA VAL A 396 -20.09 7.53 11.47
C VAL A 396 -21.50 8.00 11.12
N LEU A 397 -21.61 8.58 9.93
CA LEU A 397 -22.93 8.84 9.36
C LEU A 397 -23.61 7.47 9.25
N PRO A 398 -24.83 7.30 9.77
CA PRO A 398 -25.57 6.05 9.65
C PRO A 398 -25.58 5.69 8.17
N SER A 399 -24.75 4.70 7.81
CA SER A 399 -24.50 4.43 6.42
C SER A 399 -25.83 3.92 5.84
N LEU A 400 -26.26 4.46 4.70
CA LEU A 400 -27.41 3.94 3.94
C LEU A 400 -27.23 2.47 3.53
N THR A 401 -26.04 1.93 3.78
CA THR A 401 -25.65 0.53 3.76
C THR A 401 -25.70 -0.07 5.16
N GLU A 402 -26.86 -0.08 5.84
CA GLU A 402 -27.20 -1.39 6.40
C GLU A 402 -27.38 -2.26 5.16
N PRO A 403 -26.48 -3.21 4.85
CA PRO A 403 -26.86 -4.27 3.95
C PRO A 403 -28.07 -4.91 4.63
N SER A 404 -29.27 -4.57 4.14
CA SER A 404 -30.49 -5.28 4.46
C SER A 404 -30.08 -6.75 4.55
N ALA A 405 -30.35 -7.38 5.70
CA ALA A 405 -29.98 -8.77 5.95
C ALA A 405 -30.43 -9.72 4.81
N SER A 406 -31.28 -9.25 3.89
CA SER A 406 -31.69 -9.79 2.61
C SER A 406 -30.63 -9.91 1.49
N MET A 407 -29.44 -9.27 1.55
CA MET A 407 -28.36 -9.55 0.55
C MET A 407 -27.44 -10.72 0.96
N ARG A 408 -27.89 -11.56 1.89
CA ARG A 408 -27.26 -12.87 2.18
C ARG A 408 -27.81 -14.01 1.30
N ASP A 409 -28.73 -13.74 0.37
CA ASP A 409 -29.16 -14.77 -0.57
C ASP A 409 -28.04 -15.07 -1.58
N PRO A 410 -27.64 -16.35 -1.73
CA PRO A 410 -26.57 -16.74 -2.63
C PRO A 410 -26.95 -16.43 -4.07
N VAL A 411 -26.03 -15.78 -4.81
CA VAL A 411 -26.03 -15.85 -6.27
C VAL A 411 -25.81 -17.32 -6.61
N GLU A 412 -26.89 -17.99 -7.02
CA GLU A 412 -26.86 -19.37 -7.51
C GLU A 412 -25.83 -19.42 -8.66
N PRO A 413 -24.79 -20.28 -8.59
CA PRO A 413 -23.85 -20.39 -9.68
C PRO A 413 -24.61 -20.86 -10.92
N ALA A 414 -24.52 -20.07 -12.00
CA ALA A 414 -25.11 -20.41 -13.28
C ALA A 414 -24.66 -21.82 -13.68
N LYS A 415 -25.61 -22.74 -13.78
CA LYS A 415 -25.38 -24.10 -14.26
C LYS A 415 -24.80 -24.00 -15.68
N ALA A 416 -23.55 -24.41 -15.83
CA ALA A 416 -22.91 -24.64 -17.12
C ALA A 416 -23.41 -25.95 -17.74
#